data_AF-A0A9P6G727-F1
#
_entry.id   AF-A0A9P6G727-F1
#
_cell.length_a   1.000
_cell.length_b   1.000
_cell.length_c   1.000
_cell.angle_alpha   90.00
_cell.angle_beta   90.00
_cell.angle_gamma   90.00
#
_symmetry.space_group_name_H-M   'P 1'
#
loop_
_entity.id
_entity.type
_entity.pdbx_description
1 polymer ?
#
loop_
_entity_poly.entity_id
_entity_poly.type
_entity_poly.pdbx_seq_one_letter_code
_entity_poly.pdbx_strand_id
1 'polypeptide(L)'
;MRLSQQATGAQFDYQTFKSEIQHSDLTPSQLAPLNQRLASIESFMPRMENRVKGRKLWLSKGTSWENKPSLLTIVDLSCPCILPETACSLFNICLSLFLKQGIDCGWVIALDEAHKVSETTPCKLKLNHC
;
A
#
# COMPACT_ATOMS: atom_id res chain seq x y z
N MET A 1 -8.14 -11.67 -15.57
CA MET A 1 -8.19 -11.43 -14.11
C MET A 1 -8.80 -10.09 -13.70
N ARG A 2 -8.37 -8.93 -14.25
CA ARG A 2 -8.91 -7.62 -13.83
C ARG A 2 -10.41 -7.44 -14.15
N LEU A 3 -10.85 -7.90 -15.32
CA LEU A 3 -12.26 -7.86 -15.74
C LEU A 3 -13.16 -8.72 -14.84
N SER A 4 -12.68 -9.91 -14.45
CA SER A 4 -13.45 -10.80 -13.56
C SER A 4 -13.54 -10.25 -12.13
N GLN A 5 -12.47 -9.61 -11.63
CA GLN A 5 -12.46 -8.96 -10.31
C GLN A 5 -13.38 -7.74 -10.25
N GLN A 6 -13.43 -6.93 -11.31
CA GLN A 6 -14.37 -5.80 -11.38
C GLN A 6 -15.83 -6.24 -11.41
N ALA A 7 -16.13 -7.37 -12.03
CA ALA A 7 -17.49 -7.92 -12.09
C ALA A 7 -17.94 -8.57 -10.77
N THR A 8 -17.02 -9.20 -10.03
CA THR A 8 -17.33 -9.95 -8.80
C THR A 8 -17.06 -9.18 -7.51
N GLY A 9 -16.35 -8.05 -7.58
CA GLY A 9 -15.84 -7.34 -6.40
C GLY A 9 -14.77 -8.12 -5.64
N ALA A 10 -14.27 -9.22 -6.19
CA ALA A 10 -13.28 -10.08 -5.55
C ALA A 10 -11.94 -9.35 -5.39
N GLN A 11 -11.28 -9.56 -4.24
CA GLN A 11 -9.96 -9.01 -3.99
C GLN A 11 -8.91 -9.60 -4.94
N PHE A 12 -7.85 -8.84 -5.19
CA PHE A 12 -6.76 -9.28 -6.03
C PHE A 12 -5.92 -10.37 -5.33
N ASP A 13 -5.81 -11.54 -5.97
CA ASP A 13 -4.96 -12.64 -5.52
C ASP A 13 -3.66 -12.70 -6.33
N TYR A 14 -2.54 -12.36 -5.68
CA TYR A 14 -1.22 -12.36 -6.28
C TYR A 14 -0.73 -13.77 -6.70
N GLN A 15 -1.13 -14.82 -5.98
CA GLN A 15 -0.70 -16.19 -6.29
C GLN A 15 -1.38 -16.69 -7.57
N THR A 16 -2.69 -16.48 -7.68
CA THR A 16 -3.43 -16.75 -8.91
C THR A 16 -2.84 -15.94 -10.07
N PHE A 17 -2.46 -14.67 -9.85
CA PHE A 17 -1.81 -13.84 -10.87
C PHE A 17 -0.48 -14.40 -11.36
N LYS A 18 0.39 -14.88 -10.46
CA LYS A 18 1.63 -15.55 -10.85
C LYS A 18 1.37 -16.79 -11.70
N SER A 19 0.42 -17.63 -11.31
CA SER A 19 0.10 -18.86 -12.05
C SER A 19 -0.39 -18.56 -13.46
N GLU A 20 -1.26 -17.55 -13.61
CA GLU A 20 -1.78 -17.13 -14.91
C GLU A 20 -0.68 -16.55 -15.81
N ILE A 21 0.29 -15.80 -15.25
CA ILE A 21 1.46 -15.34 -16.00
C ILE A 21 2.33 -16.50 -16.46
N GLN A 22 2.55 -17.51 -15.61
CA GLN A 22 3.35 -18.69 -15.97
C GLN A 22 2.70 -19.50 -17.10
N HIS A 23 1.37 -19.49 -17.20
CA HIS A 23 0.62 -20.18 -18.25
C HIS A 23 0.28 -19.29 -19.45
N SER A 24 0.73 -18.04 -19.47
CA SER A 24 0.54 -17.15 -20.61
C SER A 24 1.62 -17.37 -21.66
N ASP A 25 1.28 -17.21 -22.94
CA ASP A 25 2.20 -17.35 -24.09
C ASP A 25 3.16 -16.15 -24.22
N LEU A 26 3.87 -15.81 -23.15
CA LEU A 26 4.87 -14.76 -23.14
C LEU A 26 6.21 -15.31 -23.64
N THR A 27 6.88 -14.56 -24.51
CA THR A 27 8.21 -14.93 -24.97
C THR A 27 9.24 -14.80 -23.84
N PRO A 28 10.36 -15.53 -23.90
CA PRO A 28 11.44 -15.37 -22.92
C PRO A 28 11.95 -13.93 -22.78
N SER A 29 11.94 -13.17 -23.90
CA SER A 29 12.32 -11.76 -23.91
C SER A 29 11.31 -10.83 -23.22
N GLN A 30 10.04 -11.23 -23.12
CA GLN A 30 9.01 -10.53 -22.36
C GLN A 30 9.01 -10.91 -20.88
N LEU A 31 9.34 -12.17 -20.58
CA LEU A 31 9.40 -12.69 -19.20
C LEU A 31 10.55 -12.09 -18.39
N ALA A 32 11.72 -11.88 -18.99
CA ALA A 32 12.88 -11.34 -18.28
C ALA A 32 12.62 -9.99 -17.57
N PRO A 33 12.16 -8.92 -18.27
CA PRO A 33 11.86 -7.64 -17.62
C PRO A 33 10.64 -7.71 -16.70
N LEU A 34 9.68 -8.59 -16.98
CA LEU A 34 8.51 -8.81 -16.12
C LEU A 34 8.92 -9.40 -14.77
N ASN A 35 9.74 -10.47 -14.79
CA ASN A 35 10.24 -11.12 -13.58
C ASN A 35 11.07 -10.17 -12.71
N GLN A 36 11.88 -9.29 -13.32
CA GLN A 36 12.61 -8.28 -12.57
C GLN A 36 11.68 -7.32 -11.82
N ARG A 37 10.59 -6.87 -12.47
CA ARG A 37 9.59 -6.01 -11.82
C ARG A 37 8.86 -6.75 -10.70
N LEU A 38 8.48 -8.01 -10.92
CA LEU A 38 7.84 -8.85 -9.90
C LEU A 38 8.75 -9.07 -8.70
N ALA A 39 10.05 -9.34 -8.92
CA ALA A 39 11.03 -9.49 -7.85
C ALA A 39 11.16 -8.22 -6.99
N SER A 40 11.18 -7.04 -7.62
CA SER A 40 11.18 -5.77 -6.90
C SER A 40 9.91 -5.59 -6.07
N ILE A 41 8.72 -5.86 -6.63
CA ILE A 41 7.45 -5.77 -5.90
C ILE A 41 7.43 -6.74 -4.71
N GLU A 42 7.89 -7.97 -4.91
CA GLU A 42 7.93 -9.01 -3.89
C GLU A 42 8.87 -8.69 -2.74
N SER A 43 9.94 -7.93 -2.99
CA SER A 43 10.84 -7.46 -1.91
C SER A 43 10.14 -6.52 -0.91
N PHE A 44 9.06 -5.85 -1.32
CA PHE A 44 8.25 -4.98 -0.46
C PHE A 44 7.05 -5.71 0.15
N MET A 45 6.73 -6.91 -0.31
CA MET A 45 5.64 -7.72 0.24
C MET A 45 6.14 -8.53 1.44
N PRO A 46 5.32 -8.71 2.49
CA PRO A 46 5.68 -9.62 3.57
C PRO A 46 5.88 -11.02 3.00
N ARG A 47 6.96 -11.69 3.45
CA ARG A 47 7.26 -13.06 3.00
C ARG A 47 6.06 -13.95 3.29
N MET A 48 5.37 -14.36 2.24
CA MET A 48 4.35 -15.40 2.30
C MET A 48 5.07 -16.74 2.48
N GLU A 49 5.69 -16.97 3.63
CA GLU A 49 6.22 -18.29 3.92
C GLU A 49 5.05 -19.25 4.02
N ASN A 50 5.06 -20.23 3.10
CA ASN A 50 4.08 -21.30 3.00
C ASN A 50 3.76 -21.83 4.39
N ARG A 51 2.46 -21.95 4.70
CA ARG A 51 1.94 -22.50 5.95
C ARG A 51 2.57 -23.87 6.23
N VAL A 52 3.71 -23.90 6.92
CA VAL A 52 4.25 -25.13 7.49
C VAL A 52 3.31 -25.49 8.63
N LYS A 53 2.57 -26.58 8.44
CA LYS A 53 1.62 -27.14 9.41
C LYS A 53 2.24 -27.14 10.81
N GLY A 54 1.63 -26.40 11.73
CA GLY A 54 1.87 -26.58 13.17
C GLY A 54 2.65 -25.48 13.89
N ARG A 55 3.15 -24.43 13.23
CA ARG A 55 3.68 -23.25 13.95
C ARG A 55 2.83 -22.05 13.60
N LYS A 56 2.30 -21.36 14.63
CA LYS A 56 1.82 -19.97 14.51
C LYS A 56 3.04 -19.12 14.14
N LEU A 57 3.45 -19.16 12.88
CA LEU A 57 4.37 -18.19 12.34
C LEU A 57 3.63 -16.86 12.41
N TRP A 58 4.25 -15.89 13.07
CA TRP A 58 3.87 -14.51 12.98
C TRP A 58 3.83 -14.17 11.49
N LEU A 59 2.66 -14.19 10.86
CA LEU A 59 2.46 -13.48 9.62
C LEU A 59 2.95 -12.08 9.96
N SER A 60 4.05 -11.65 9.36
CA SER A 60 4.29 -10.24 9.26
C SER A 60 3.09 -9.70 8.51
N LYS A 61 2.05 -9.28 9.24
CA LYS A 61 1.19 -8.20 8.81
C LYS A 61 2.17 -7.16 8.25
N GLY A 62 1.87 -6.54 7.11
CA GLY A 62 2.69 -5.46 6.57
C GLY A 62 2.94 -4.36 7.60
N THR A 63 3.40 -3.18 7.20
CA THR A 63 3.49 -2.05 8.13
C THR A 63 2.18 -1.90 8.92
N SER A 64 2.24 -2.23 10.21
CA SER A 64 1.06 -2.28 11.07
C SER A 64 0.73 -0.84 11.41
N TRP A 65 -0.24 -0.29 10.70
CA TRP A 65 -0.73 1.05 10.97
C TRP A 65 -1.60 1.12 12.23
N GLU A 66 -1.84 -0.01 12.93
CA GLU A 66 -2.66 -0.10 14.14
C GLU A 66 -2.33 1.02 15.15
N ASN A 67 -3.29 1.90 15.37
CA ASN A 67 -3.22 2.95 16.37
C ASN A 67 -3.11 2.33 17.77
N LYS A 68 -2.04 2.68 18.49
CA LYS A 68 -1.85 2.34 19.89
C LYS A 68 -1.61 3.64 20.65
N PRO A 69 -2.19 3.79 21.85
CA PRO A 69 -1.83 4.90 22.74
C PRO A 69 -0.31 5.00 22.89
N SER A 70 0.21 6.23 22.87
CA SER A 70 1.64 6.53 22.96
C SER A 70 2.49 6.11 21.74
N LEU A 71 1.88 5.88 20.57
CA LEU A 71 2.59 5.66 19.31
C LEU A 71 2.69 6.97 18.50
N LEU A 72 3.92 7.39 18.18
CA LEU A 72 4.17 8.48 17.22
C LEU A 72 4.63 7.88 15.90
N THR A 73 3.87 8.09 14.83
CA THR A 73 4.24 7.67 13.47
C THR A 73 4.70 8.88 12.68
N ILE A 74 5.96 8.86 12.24
CA ILE A 74 6.54 9.90 11.38
C ILE A 74 6.67 9.33 9.96
N VAL A 75 6.16 10.06 8.97
CA VAL A 75 6.25 9.71 7.56
C VAL A 75 7.11 10.75 6.87
N ASP A 76 8.31 10.34 6.43
CA ASP A 76 9.23 11.21 5.70
C ASP A 76 9.00 11.09 4.18
N LEU A 77 8.56 12.17 3.56
CA LEU A 77 8.36 12.30 2.12
C LEU A 77 9.38 13.25 1.46
N SER A 78 10.41 13.69 2.20
CA SER A 78 11.44 14.62 1.72
C SER A 78 12.52 13.98 0.83
N CYS A 79 12.35 12.72 0.47
CA CYS A 79 13.32 11.99 -0.33
C CYS A 79 13.50 12.64 -1.73
N PRO A 80 14.74 13.01 -2.12
CA PRO A 80 14.99 13.64 -3.43
C PRO A 80 14.69 12.72 -4.62
N CYS A 81 14.51 11.42 -4.37
CA CYS A 81 14.14 10.43 -5.39
C CYS A 81 12.63 10.33 -5.62
N ILE A 82 11.81 11.04 -4.84
CA ILE A 82 10.35 11.04 -4.97
C ILE A 82 9.92 12.31 -5.70
N LEU A 83 9.19 12.12 -6.80
CA LEU A 83 8.60 13.25 -7.52
C LEU A 83 7.49 13.90 -6.68
N PRO A 84 7.26 15.22 -6.78
CA PRO A 84 6.22 15.92 -6.02
C PRO A 84 4.82 15.28 -6.16
N GLU A 85 4.46 14.82 -7.35
CA GLU A 85 3.18 14.17 -7.63
C GLU A 85 3.05 12.82 -6.92
N THR A 86 4.18 12.10 -6.80
CA THR A 86 4.26 10.82 -6.09
C THR A 86 4.18 11.04 -4.59
N ALA A 87 4.85 12.07 -4.06
CA ALA A 87 4.76 12.46 -2.65
C ALA A 87 3.32 12.83 -2.27
N CYS A 88 2.61 13.58 -3.11
CA CYS A 88 1.20 13.91 -2.91
C CYS A 88 0.30 12.66 -2.88
N SER A 89 0.55 11.71 -3.79
CA SER A 89 -0.18 10.45 -3.82
C SER A 89 0.08 9.61 -2.56
N LEU A 90 1.33 9.50 -2.12
CA LEU A 90 1.72 8.80 -0.90
C LEU A 90 1.09 9.46 0.34
N PHE A 91 1.08 10.78 0.40
CA PHE A 91 0.41 11.52 1.47
C PHE A 91 -1.08 11.15 1.58
N ASN A 92 -1.81 11.16 0.47
CA ASN A 92 -3.23 10.80 0.45
C ASN A 92 -3.47 9.33 0.86
N ILE A 93 -2.58 8.41 0.48
CA ILE A 93 -2.64 7.01 0.89
C ILE A 93 -2.42 6.89 2.39
N CYS A 94 -1.37 7.49 2.93
CA CYS A 94 -1.06 7.48 4.38
C CYS A 94 -2.21 8.08 5.19
N LEU A 95 -2.74 9.23 4.76
CA LEU A 95 -3.88 9.86 5.41
C LEU A 95 -5.12 8.96 5.36
N SER A 96 -5.41 8.35 4.21
CA SER A 96 -6.55 7.43 4.08
C SER A 96 -6.41 6.19 4.97
N LEU A 97 -5.20 5.65 5.11
CA LEU A 97 -4.91 4.53 6.00
C LEU A 97 -5.08 4.93 7.47
N PHE A 98 -4.74 6.18 7.82
CA PHE A 98 -4.92 6.70 9.16
C PHE A 98 -6.41 6.95 9.48
N LEU A 99 -7.16 7.59 8.57
CA LEU A 99 -8.58 7.90 8.72
C LEU A 99 -9.49 6.66 8.76
N LYS A 100 -9.08 5.56 8.11
CA LYS A 100 -9.85 4.30 8.11
C LYS A 100 -9.81 3.56 9.44
N GLN A 101 -8.92 3.93 10.35
CA GLN A 101 -8.81 3.27 11.65
C GLN A 101 -9.89 3.79 12.60
N GLY A 102 -10.42 2.88 13.42
CA GLY A 102 -11.32 3.26 14.49
C GLY A 102 -10.63 4.20 15.48
N ILE A 103 -11.36 5.24 15.92
CA ILE A 103 -10.87 6.21 16.89
C ILE A 103 -11.19 5.64 18.29
N ASP A 104 -10.27 4.85 18.84
CA ASP A 104 -10.38 4.40 20.24
C ASP A 104 -9.80 5.45 21.22
N CYS A 105 -9.01 6.41 20.71
CA CYS A 105 -8.40 7.51 21.46
C CYS A 105 -8.25 8.77 20.59
N GLY A 106 -8.08 9.94 21.22
CA GLY A 106 -7.89 11.20 20.52
C GLY A 106 -6.61 11.21 19.67
N TRP A 107 -6.74 11.55 18.39
CA TRP A 107 -5.65 11.66 17.43
C TRP A 107 -5.27 13.10 17.11
N VAL A 108 -4.00 13.32 16.79
CA VAL A 108 -3.47 14.58 16.28
C VAL A 108 -2.67 14.27 15.03
N ILE A 109 -2.96 14.99 13.94
CA ILE A 109 -2.20 14.93 12.69
C ILE A 109 -1.50 16.26 12.52
N ALA A 110 -0.17 16.24 12.47
CA ALA A 110 0.63 17.40 12.12
C ALA A 110 1.08 17.27 10.66
N LEU A 111 0.89 18.35 9.89
CA LEU A 111 1.33 18.44 8.51
C LEU A 111 2.45 19.45 8.42
N ASP A 112 3.64 18.99 8.06
CA ASP A 112 4.74 19.88 7.70
C ASP A 112 4.57 20.36 6.25
N GLU A 113 5.00 21.58 5.95
CA GLU A 113 4.95 22.17 4.60
C GLU A 113 3.55 22.14 3.93
N ALA A 114 2.47 22.28 4.72
CA ALA A 114 1.08 22.12 4.25
C ALA A 114 0.68 23.03 3.07
N HIS A 115 1.40 24.14 2.86
CA HIS A 115 1.22 25.02 1.72
C HIS A 115 1.46 24.29 0.37
N LYS A 116 2.30 23.24 0.33
CA LYS A 116 2.55 22.42 -0.87
C LYS A 116 1.42 21.47 -1.21
N VAL A 117 0.57 21.14 -0.24
CA VAL A 117 -0.55 20.19 -0.41
C VAL A 117 -1.78 20.89 -1.02
N SER A 118 -1.79 22.23 -1.09
CA SER A 118 -3.00 23.02 -1.30
C SER A 118 -3.19 23.59 -2.72
N GLU A 119 -2.17 23.57 -3.58
CA GLU A 119 -2.22 24.35 -4.84
C GLU A 119 -2.69 23.57 -6.09
N THR A 120 -2.72 22.23 -6.09
CA THR A 120 -2.92 21.50 -7.37
C THR A 120 -3.89 20.31 -7.34
N THR A 121 -4.75 20.14 -6.33
CA THR A 121 -5.87 19.18 -6.41
C THR A 121 -7.11 19.65 -5.63
N PRO A 122 -8.35 19.30 -6.05
CA PRO A 122 -9.59 19.65 -5.37
C PRO A 122 -9.81 18.81 -4.09
N CYS A 123 -8.73 18.51 -3.36
CA CYS A 123 -8.76 17.79 -2.10
C CYS A 123 -9.16 18.76 -0.99
N LYS A 124 -10.43 19.19 -0.99
CA LYS A 124 -11.05 19.70 0.24
C LYS A 124 -11.01 18.55 1.25
N LEU A 125 -10.06 18.59 2.17
CA LEU A 125 -10.02 17.76 3.37
C LEU A 125 -11.28 18.08 4.20
N LYS A 126 -12.40 17.48 3.82
CA LYS A 126 -13.59 17.42 4.66
C LYS A 126 -13.33 16.38 5.74
N LEU A 127 -12.66 16.82 6.80
CA LEU A 127 -12.73 16.16 8.09
C LEU A 127 -14.15 16.36 8.60
N ASN A 128 -15.06 15.48 8.19
CA ASN A 128 -16.40 15.44 8.76
C ASN A 128 -16.23 14.96 10.20
N HIS A 129 -16.33 15.89 11.14
CA HIS A 129 -16.52 15.58 12.55
C HIS A 129 -17.78 14.71 12.72
N CYS A 130 -17.67 13.63 13.48
CA CYS A 130 -18.79 13.18 14.30
C CYS A 130 -19.04 14.20 15.42
#